data_AF-A0A1J5SMC1-F1
#
_entry.id   AF-A0A1J5SMC1-F1
#
_cell.length_a   1.000
_cell.length_b   1.000
_cell.length_c   1.000
_cell.angle_alpha   90.00
_cell.angle_beta   90.00
_cell.angle_gamma   90.00
#
_symmetry.space_group_name_H-M   'P 1'
#
loop_
_entity.id
_entity.type
_entity.pdbx_description
1 polymer ?
#
loop_
_entity_poly.entity_id
_entity_poly.type
_entity_poly.pdbx_seq_one_letter_code
_entity_poly.pdbx_strand_id
1 'polypeptide(L)'
;MEEINWLRVFAGLLLVLFIPGYTLIQAMFPRRGELDEEFDTLYRVTLGMAMSICIVIIVGFILGNPALGNAPSWGNSDDDKGFFQTFFVTTSLLTISILFFVAGWYRGAYPWTAHIHPNLARAPPGLRIESELAVAGKYIPAELIELQGLKHDRDNVKRKLAEVETRKRSGSSVMKKYYERKEITLLADLADIDSKMADIDLQLNRPGEGEGLSADVVQDPLDDSSEEE
;
A
#
# COMPACT_ATOMS: atom_id res chain seq x y z
N MET A 1 -14.64 -48.45 -4.94
CA MET A 1 -14.34 -47.13 -5.53
C MET A 1 -13.92 -46.25 -4.39
N GLU A 2 -12.65 -45.83 -4.34
CA GLU A 2 -12.22 -44.85 -3.34
C GLU A 2 -13.03 -43.58 -3.55
N GLU A 3 -13.69 -43.08 -2.49
CA GLU A 3 -14.39 -41.81 -2.56
C GLU A 3 -13.36 -40.72 -2.87
N ILE A 4 -13.49 -40.09 -4.03
CA ILE A 4 -12.66 -38.96 -4.40
C ILE A 4 -12.93 -37.85 -3.39
N ASN A 5 -11.95 -37.61 -2.53
CA ASN A 5 -12.01 -36.50 -1.60
C ASN A 5 -11.76 -35.20 -2.36
N TRP A 6 -12.84 -34.63 -2.91
CA TRP A 6 -12.83 -33.39 -3.68
C TRP A 6 -12.15 -32.23 -2.96
N LEU A 7 -12.25 -32.19 -1.62
CA LEU A 7 -11.59 -31.18 -0.80
C LEU A 7 -10.05 -31.29 -0.90
N ARG A 8 -9.51 -32.50 -0.89
CA ARG A 8 -8.06 -32.74 -1.08
C ARG A 8 -7.60 -32.31 -2.47
N VAL A 9 -8.38 -32.59 -3.49
CA VAL A 9 -8.05 -32.21 -4.88
C VAL A 9 -8.01 -30.69 -5.01
N PHE A 10 -9.04 -30.01 -4.50
CA PHE A 10 -9.10 -28.54 -4.55
C PHE A 10 -8.00 -27.89 -3.73
N ALA A 11 -7.73 -28.39 -2.51
CA ALA A 11 -6.64 -27.90 -1.67
C ALA A 11 -5.27 -28.11 -2.32
N GLY A 12 -5.03 -29.28 -2.93
CA GLY A 12 -3.80 -29.57 -3.65
C GLY A 12 -3.61 -28.65 -4.86
N LEU A 13 -4.67 -28.41 -5.64
CA LEU A 13 -4.66 -27.50 -6.78
C LEU A 13 -4.32 -26.08 -6.35
N LEU A 14 -4.95 -25.57 -5.28
CA LEU A 14 -4.71 -24.23 -4.76
C LEU A 14 -3.27 -24.09 -4.22
N LEU A 15 -2.80 -25.09 -3.46
CA LEU A 15 -1.45 -25.12 -2.91
C LEU A 15 -0.37 -25.14 -4.01
N VAL A 16 -0.59 -25.85 -5.11
CA VAL A 16 0.39 -25.97 -6.19
C VAL A 16 0.33 -24.77 -7.14
N LEU A 17 -0.86 -24.32 -7.53
CA LEU A 17 -1.00 -23.29 -8.56
C LEU A 17 -0.99 -21.85 -8.04
N PHE A 18 -1.23 -21.63 -6.74
CA PHE A 18 -1.49 -20.28 -6.25
C PHE A 18 -0.74 -19.90 -4.98
N ILE A 19 -0.85 -20.66 -3.90
CA ILE A 19 -0.39 -20.22 -2.56
C ILE A 19 1.07 -19.77 -2.52
N PRO A 20 2.07 -20.59 -2.90
CA PRO A 20 3.47 -20.25 -2.70
C PRO A 20 3.89 -19.06 -3.59
N GLY A 21 3.39 -18.99 -4.82
CA GLY A 21 3.67 -17.87 -5.71
C GLY A 21 2.99 -16.58 -5.30
N TYR A 22 1.72 -16.63 -4.91
CA TYR A 22 0.99 -15.44 -4.47
C TYR A 22 1.57 -14.83 -3.18
N THR A 23 1.92 -15.68 -2.20
CA THR A 23 2.56 -15.23 -0.96
C THR A 23 3.94 -14.62 -1.21
N LEU A 24 4.73 -15.17 -2.16
CA LEU A 24 6.00 -14.57 -2.58
C LEU A 24 5.80 -13.18 -3.19
N ILE A 25 4.80 -13.00 -4.06
CA ILE A 25 4.54 -11.71 -4.70
C ILE A 25 4.06 -10.66 -3.71
N GLN A 26 3.23 -11.05 -2.75
CA GLN A 26 2.89 -10.17 -1.63
C GLN A 26 4.12 -9.80 -0.79
N ALA A 27 5.08 -10.72 -0.62
CA ALA A 27 6.31 -10.42 0.09
C ALA A 27 7.26 -9.51 -0.70
N MET A 28 7.32 -9.64 -2.02
CA MET A 28 8.18 -8.82 -2.87
C MET A 28 7.62 -7.41 -3.08
N PHE A 29 6.32 -7.30 -3.34
CA PHE A 29 5.63 -6.04 -3.64
C PHE A 29 4.54 -5.75 -2.60
N PRO A 30 4.88 -5.35 -1.37
CA PRO A 30 3.89 -5.16 -0.31
C PRO A 30 2.97 -3.94 -0.55
N ARG A 31 3.33 -2.99 -1.42
CA ARG A 31 2.54 -1.76 -1.62
C ARG A 31 1.53 -1.89 -2.74
N ARG A 32 0.33 -1.34 -2.53
CA ARG A 32 -0.66 -1.17 -3.59
C ARG A 32 -0.11 -0.21 -4.65
N GLY A 33 -0.14 -0.64 -5.91
CA GLY A 33 0.30 0.16 -7.06
C GLY A 33 1.80 0.12 -7.39
N GLU A 34 2.58 -0.82 -6.82
CA GLU A 34 3.99 -1.02 -7.22
C GLU A 34 4.16 -1.71 -8.59
N LEU A 35 3.16 -2.48 -9.03
CA LEU A 35 3.16 -3.15 -10.34
C LEU A 35 2.43 -2.31 -11.38
N ASP A 36 1.17 -1.97 -11.09
CA ASP A 36 0.34 -1.06 -11.88
C ASP A 36 -0.78 -0.54 -10.97
N GLU A 37 -1.05 0.77 -10.93
CA GLU A 37 -2.04 1.35 -10.00
C GLU A 37 -3.47 0.84 -10.29
N GLU A 38 -3.80 0.58 -11.56
CA GLU A 38 -5.15 0.17 -11.98
C GLU A 38 -5.36 -1.35 -11.96
N PHE A 39 -4.31 -2.14 -12.22
CA PHE A 39 -4.39 -3.60 -12.38
C PHE A 39 -3.56 -4.37 -11.36
N ASP A 40 -3.16 -3.74 -10.25
CA ASP A 40 -2.31 -4.34 -9.22
C ASP A 40 -2.80 -5.72 -8.78
N THR A 41 -4.11 -5.87 -8.58
CA THR A 41 -4.73 -7.15 -8.17
C THR A 41 -4.62 -8.22 -9.25
N LEU A 42 -4.90 -7.87 -10.52
CA LEU A 42 -4.81 -8.79 -11.64
C LEU A 42 -3.35 -9.22 -11.90
N TYR A 43 -2.40 -8.28 -11.83
CA TYR A 43 -0.99 -8.59 -11.96
C TYR A 43 -0.49 -9.45 -10.81
N ARG A 44 -0.87 -9.16 -9.57
CA ARG A 44 -0.50 -10.01 -8.42
C ARG A 44 -1.02 -11.44 -8.55
N VAL A 45 -2.23 -11.61 -9.05
CA VAL A 45 -2.84 -12.93 -9.24
C VAL A 45 -2.15 -13.69 -10.38
N THR A 46 -1.97 -13.06 -11.55
CA THR A 46 -1.38 -13.71 -12.73
C THR A 46 0.11 -14.00 -12.53
N LEU A 47 0.86 -13.03 -12.02
CA LEU A 47 2.28 -13.17 -11.68
C LEU A 47 2.46 -14.15 -10.52
N GLY A 48 1.55 -14.13 -9.53
CA GLY A 48 1.50 -15.12 -8.45
C GLY A 48 1.34 -16.55 -8.97
N MET A 49 0.42 -16.80 -9.90
CA MET A 49 0.27 -18.14 -10.50
C MET A 49 1.54 -18.58 -11.25
N ALA A 50 2.13 -17.70 -12.05
CA ALA A 50 3.36 -18.01 -12.78
C ALA A 50 4.51 -18.36 -11.82
N MET A 51 4.70 -17.56 -10.77
CA MET A 51 5.73 -17.81 -9.76
C MET A 51 5.47 -19.07 -8.95
N SER A 52 4.21 -19.44 -8.73
CA SER A 52 3.85 -20.68 -8.05
C SER A 52 4.41 -21.90 -8.79
N ILE A 53 4.28 -21.91 -10.12
CA ILE A 53 4.82 -22.98 -10.97
C ILE A 53 6.35 -23.03 -10.85
N CYS A 54 7.03 -21.89 -10.90
CA CYS A 54 8.49 -21.83 -10.73
C CYS A 54 8.94 -22.42 -9.38
N ILE A 55 8.28 -22.04 -8.28
CA ILE A 55 8.61 -22.54 -6.93
C ILE A 55 8.37 -24.05 -6.85
N VAL A 56 7.24 -24.54 -7.34
CA VAL A 56 6.92 -25.97 -7.31
C VAL A 56 7.95 -26.79 -8.08
N ILE A 57 8.36 -26.31 -9.26
CA ILE A 57 9.40 -26.97 -10.07
C ILE A 57 10.73 -27.01 -9.30
N ILE A 58 11.15 -25.89 -8.71
CA ILE A 58 12.40 -25.82 -7.92
C ILE A 58 12.34 -26.77 -6.72
N VAL A 59 11.24 -26.78 -5.96
CA VAL A 59 11.05 -27.69 -4.82
C VAL A 59 11.07 -29.15 -5.29
N GLY A 60 10.41 -29.44 -6.41
CA GLY A 60 10.42 -30.77 -7.01
C GLY A 60 11.81 -31.23 -7.40
N PHE A 61 12.62 -30.36 -8.02
CA PHE A 61 14.02 -30.67 -8.35
C PHE A 61 14.89 -30.89 -7.11
N ILE A 62 14.70 -30.07 -6.07
CA ILE A 62 15.45 -30.22 -4.82
C ILE A 62 15.11 -31.57 -4.17
N LEU A 63 13.83 -31.87 -3.97
CA LEU A 63 13.38 -33.12 -3.33
C LEU A 63 13.61 -34.37 -4.20
N GLY A 64 13.63 -34.21 -5.52
CA GLY A 64 13.92 -35.28 -6.47
C GLY A 64 15.41 -35.59 -6.64
N ASN A 65 16.31 -34.85 -5.99
CA ASN A 65 17.74 -35.05 -6.11
C ASN A 65 18.18 -36.36 -5.43
N PRO A 66 18.75 -37.34 -6.17
CA PRO A 66 19.22 -38.61 -5.60
C PRO A 66 20.30 -38.44 -4.52
N ALA A 67 21.04 -37.33 -4.54
CA ALA A 67 22.07 -37.04 -3.54
C ALA A 67 21.53 -36.87 -2.12
N LEU A 68 20.22 -36.63 -1.96
CA LEU A 68 19.57 -36.56 -0.65
C LEU A 68 19.40 -37.95 0.00
N GLY A 69 19.51 -39.03 -0.76
CA GLY A 69 19.32 -40.40 -0.28
C GLY A 69 17.85 -40.75 -0.04
N ASN A 70 17.63 -41.71 0.87
CA ASN A 70 16.29 -42.18 1.22
C ASN A 70 15.64 -41.25 2.23
N ALA A 71 14.32 -41.08 2.08
CA ALA A 71 13.58 -40.23 2.98
C ALA A 71 13.34 -40.93 4.32
N PRO A 72 13.45 -40.23 5.45
CA PRO A 72 13.14 -40.82 6.74
C PRO A 72 11.67 -41.24 6.84
N SER A 73 11.40 -42.34 7.53
CA SER A 73 10.07 -42.88 7.87
C SER A 73 9.28 -42.02 8.88
N TRP A 74 9.04 -40.75 8.54
CA TRP A 74 8.19 -39.86 9.31
C TRP A 74 6.79 -39.72 8.72
N GLY A 75 5.77 -40.00 9.54
CA GLY A 75 4.36 -39.85 9.15
C GLY A 75 3.95 -40.93 8.14
N ASN A 76 3.48 -40.50 6.96
CA ASN A 76 3.01 -41.41 5.90
C ASN A 76 4.06 -41.61 4.79
N SER A 77 5.35 -41.50 5.10
CA SER A 77 6.43 -41.71 4.14
C SER A 77 6.89 -43.17 4.10
N ASP A 78 7.26 -43.63 2.90
CA ASP A 78 7.93 -44.93 2.70
C ASP A 78 9.44 -44.73 2.79
N ASP A 79 10.11 -45.49 3.68
CA ASP A 79 11.56 -45.42 3.95
C ASP A 79 12.40 -45.89 2.75
N ASP A 80 11.83 -46.74 1.89
CA ASP A 80 12.48 -47.28 0.69
C ASP A 80 12.44 -46.32 -0.52
N LYS A 81 11.74 -45.19 -0.38
CA LYS A 81 11.56 -44.20 -1.46
C LYS A 81 12.34 -42.91 -1.13
N GLY A 82 12.79 -42.21 -2.18
CA GLY A 82 13.43 -40.90 -2.04
C GLY A 82 12.48 -39.82 -1.50
N PHE A 83 12.97 -38.58 -1.37
CA PHE A 83 12.22 -37.45 -0.80
C PHE A 83 11.07 -36.93 -1.67
N PHE A 84 10.96 -37.35 -2.92
CA PHE A 84 9.87 -36.98 -3.83
C PHE A 84 8.58 -37.76 -3.52
N GLN A 85 8.01 -37.53 -2.33
CA GLN A 85 6.76 -38.12 -1.87
C GLN A 85 5.76 -37.02 -1.52
N THR A 86 4.46 -37.34 -1.56
CA THR A 86 3.39 -36.37 -1.30
C THR A 86 3.54 -35.67 0.05
N PHE A 87 3.95 -36.40 1.09
CA PHE A 87 4.16 -35.82 2.42
C PHE A 87 5.23 -34.72 2.41
N PHE A 88 6.43 -35.00 1.90
CA PHE A 88 7.52 -34.02 1.85
C PHE A 88 7.24 -32.86 0.89
N VAL A 89 6.64 -33.13 -0.27
CA VAL A 89 6.28 -32.06 -1.21
C VAL A 89 5.26 -31.10 -0.57
N THR A 90 4.23 -31.63 0.07
CA THR A 90 3.20 -30.79 0.71
C THR A 90 3.76 -30.02 1.91
N THR A 91 4.57 -30.64 2.76
CA THR A 91 5.20 -29.95 3.90
C THR A 91 6.19 -28.89 3.46
N SER A 92 7.03 -29.15 2.44
CA SER A 92 7.95 -28.15 1.89
C SER A 92 7.21 -26.95 1.31
N LEU A 93 6.16 -27.17 0.52
CA LEU A 93 5.37 -26.08 -0.07
C LEU A 93 4.65 -25.26 1.00
N LEU A 94 4.09 -25.89 2.03
CA LEU A 94 3.48 -25.18 3.15
C LEU A 94 4.52 -24.36 3.92
N THR A 95 5.68 -24.95 4.22
CA THR A 95 6.74 -24.28 4.97
C THR A 95 7.26 -23.04 4.23
N ILE A 96 7.49 -23.16 2.92
CA ILE A 96 7.91 -22.04 2.08
C ILE A 96 6.81 -20.95 2.02
N SER A 97 5.55 -21.36 1.89
CA SER A 97 4.42 -20.42 1.86
C SER A 97 4.30 -19.64 3.17
N ILE A 98 4.49 -20.31 4.31
CA ILE A 98 4.51 -19.68 5.64
C ILE A 98 5.68 -18.70 5.75
N LEU A 99 6.87 -19.08 5.27
CA LEU A 99 8.04 -18.20 5.28
C LEU A 99 7.78 -16.93 4.46
N PHE A 100 7.23 -17.05 3.25
CA PHE A 100 6.86 -15.90 2.43
C PHE A 100 5.75 -15.06 3.05
N PHE A 101 4.77 -15.69 3.69
CA PHE A 101 3.74 -14.97 4.43
C PHE A 101 4.34 -14.13 5.57
N VAL A 102 5.23 -14.71 6.37
CA VAL A 102 5.93 -13.99 7.46
C VAL A 102 6.79 -12.86 6.90
N ALA A 103 7.51 -13.09 5.79
CA ALA A 103 8.29 -12.05 5.13
C ALA A 103 7.42 -10.89 4.60
N GLY A 104 6.27 -11.21 3.98
CA GLY A 104 5.32 -10.20 3.52
C GLY A 104 4.66 -9.45 4.66
N TRP A 105 4.34 -10.14 5.77
CA TRP A 105 3.84 -9.49 6.96
C TRP A 105 4.87 -8.55 7.58
N TYR A 106 6.14 -8.97 7.68
CA TYR A 106 7.24 -8.11 8.16
C TYR A 106 7.35 -6.80 7.35
N ARG A 107 7.06 -6.87 6.05
CA ARG A 107 7.08 -5.73 5.12
C ARG A 107 5.77 -4.95 5.01
N GLY A 108 4.72 -5.34 5.76
CA GLY A 108 3.44 -4.63 5.79
C GLY A 108 2.49 -4.96 4.63
N ALA A 109 2.66 -6.09 3.95
CA ALA A 109 1.78 -6.49 2.83
C ALA A 109 0.34 -6.81 3.25
N TYR A 110 0.12 -7.12 4.52
CA TYR A 110 -1.13 -7.63 5.06
C TYR A 110 -1.77 -6.65 6.07
N PRO A 111 -2.43 -5.57 5.62
CA PRO A 111 -2.99 -4.55 6.52
C PRO A 111 -4.11 -5.08 7.44
N TRP A 112 -4.81 -6.15 7.05
CA TRP A 112 -5.83 -6.81 7.87
C TRP A 112 -5.30 -7.38 9.20
N THR A 113 -4.00 -7.64 9.35
CA THR A 113 -3.44 -8.16 10.61
C THR A 113 -3.53 -7.14 11.75
N ALA A 114 -3.68 -5.85 11.44
CA ALA A 114 -3.92 -4.79 12.41
C ALA A 114 -5.28 -4.93 13.13
N HIS A 115 -6.29 -5.55 12.49
CA HIS A 115 -7.58 -5.81 13.14
C HIS A 115 -7.52 -6.91 14.20
N ILE A 116 -6.52 -7.80 14.14
CA ILE A 116 -6.37 -8.90 15.08
C ILE A 116 -5.73 -8.39 16.37
N HIS A 117 -4.69 -7.57 16.27
CA HIS A 117 -4.02 -6.99 17.43
C HIS A 117 -3.16 -5.76 17.02
N PRO A 118 -3.13 -4.68 17.81
CA PRO A 118 -2.39 -3.44 17.47
C PRO A 118 -0.89 -3.66 17.26
N ASN A 119 -0.25 -4.57 18.02
CA ASN A 119 1.19 -4.91 17.82
C ASN A 119 1.50 -5.64 16.49
N LEU A 120 0.50 -6.17 15.78
CA LEU A 120 0.70 -6.79 14.46
C LEU A 120 0.63 -5.77 13.31
N ALA A 121 0.24 -4.53 13.59
CA ALA A 121 0.20 -3.46 12.60
C ALA A 121 1.62 -3.11 12.13
N ARG A 122 1.86 -3.25 10.83
CA ARG A 122 3.10 -2.84 10.18
C ARG A 122 2.75 -2.01 8.97
N ALA A 123 3.23 -0.77 8.96
CA ALA A 123 3.07 0.09 7.81
C ALA A 123 4.06 -0.33 6.71
N PRO A 124 3.62 -0.42 5.44
CA PRO A 124 4.57 -0.55 4.36
C PRO A 124 5.50 0.68 4.34
N PRO A 125 6.78 0.52 3.97
CA PRO A 125 7.75 1.61 3.99
C PRO A 125 7.23 2.81 3.17
N GLY A 126 7.44 4.05 3.60
CA GLY A 126 7.09 5.26 2.83
C GLY A 126 5.79 5.99 3.21
N LEU A 127 4.91 5.41 4.03
CA LEU A 127 3.69 6.06 4.58
C LEU A 127 3.93 6.68 5.97
N ARG A 128 5.05 7.40 6.15
CA ARG A 128 5.46 7.90 7.48
C ARG A 128 4.74 9.18 7.95
N ILE A 129 3.90 9.79 7.12
CA ILE A 129 3.41 11.15 7.40
C ILE A 129 2.16 11.16 8.30
N GLU A 130 1.31 10.13 8.28
CA GLU A 130 0.04 10.17 9.04
C GLU A 130 0.12 9.50 10.43
N SER A 131 1.02 8.54 10.60
CA SER A 131 1.11 7.72 11.82
C SER A 131 1.91 8.39 12.94
N GLU A 132 2.89 9.25 12.62
CA GLU A 132 3.65 10.02 13.62
C GLU A 132 2.88 11.29 14.07
N LEU A 133 2.02 11.87 13.23
CA LEU A 133 1.21 13.06 13.59
C LEU A 133 0.06 12.75 14.55
N ALA A 134 -0.58 11.58 14.44
CA ALA A 134 -1.66 11.16 15.34
C ALA A 134 -1.19 10.90 16.79
N VAL A 135 0.11 10.69 17.00
CA VAL A 135 0.72 10.41 18.31
C VAL A 135 1.06 11.70 19.09
N ALA A 136 1.14 12.85 18.42
CA ALA A 136 1.69 14.08 19.02
C ALA A 136 0.70 14.94 19.84
N GLY A 137 -0.58 14.54 19.98
CA GLY A 137 -1.51 15.07 20.99
C GLY A 137 -1.78 16.59 20.99
N LYS A 138 -1.39 17.34 19.94
CA LYS A 138 -1.71 18.76 19.81
C LYS A 138 -3.03 18.92 19.07
N TYR A 139 -3.91 19.76 19.60
CA TYR A 139 -5.11 20.24 18.90
C TYR A 139 -4.66 21.03 17.67
N ILE A 140 -4.68 20.37 16.50
CA ILE A 140 -4.51 21.03 15.22
C ILE A 140 -5.92 21.46 14.78
N PRO A 141 -6.13 22.74 14.39
CA PRO A 141 -7.41 23.16 13.85
C PRO A 141 -7.74 22.32 12.62
N ALA A 142 -8.98 21.84 12.52
CA ALA A 142 -9.43 20.90 11.49
C ALA A 142 -9.11 21.40 10.06
N GLU A 143 -9.16 22.71 9.85
CA GLU A 143 -8.86 23.40 8.59
C GLU A 143 -7.40 23.20 8.12
N LEU A 144 -6.42 23.15 9.04
CA LEU A 144 -5.02 22.91 8.67
C LEU A 144 -4.77 21.45 8.29
N ILE A 145 -5.47 20.51 8.93
CA ILE A 145 -5.42 19.09 8.57
C ILE A 145 -6.03 18.90 7.19
N GLU A 146 -7.17 19.55 6.92
CA GLU A 146 -7.86 19.50 5.64
C GLU A 146 -7.01 20.12 4.52
N LEU A 147 -6.38 21.27 4.77
CA LEU A 147 -5.48 21.92 3.82
C LEU A 147 -4.23 21.08 3.53
N GLN A 148 -3.67 20.40 4.54
CA GLN A 148 -2.56 19.48 4.34
C GLN A 148 -2.98 18.23 3.54
N GLY A 149 -4.20 17.71 3.79
CA GLY A 149 -4.80 16.62 3.01
C GLY A 149 -5.01 17.02 1.55
N LEU A 150 -5.60 18.19 1.30
CA LEU A 150 -5.80 18.75 -0.04
C LEU A 150 -4.48 18.99 -0.79
N LYS A 151 -3.43 19.44 -0.10
CA LYS A 151 -2.08 19.56 -0.69
C LYS A 151 -1.53 18.19 -1.10
N HIS A 152 -1.71 17.16 -0.28
CA HIS A 152 -1.30 15.80 -0.62
C HIS A 152 -2.06 15.27 -1.83
N ASP A 153 -3.38 15.47 -1.87
CA ASP A 153 -4.24 15.08 -2.99
C ASP A 153 -3.84 15.79 -4.28
N ARG A 154 -3.53 17.09 -4.21
CA ARG A 154 -3.02 17.87 -5.35
C ARG A 154 -1.73 17.28 -5.91
N ASP A 155 -0.76 16.98 -5.06
CA ASP A 155 0.52 16.42 -5.50
C ASP A 155 0.33 15.01 -6.09
N ASN A 156 -0.60 14.23 -5.55
CA ASN A 156 -0.98 12.93 -6.11
C ASN A 156 -1.62 13.06 -7.50
N VAL A 157 -2.58 13.99 -7.68
CA VAL A 157 -3.22 14.26 -8.97
C VAL A 157 -2.20 14.76 -9.99
N LYS A 158 -1.27 15.65 -9.61
CA LYS A 158 -0.19 16.11 -10.50
C LYS A 158 0.74 14.98 -10.94
N ARG A 159 1.09 14.07 -10.03
CA ARG A 159 1.88 12.88 -10.37
C ARG A 159 1.14 11.99 -11.38
N LYS A 160 -0.15 11.74 -11.16
CA LYS A 160 -1.00 10.98 -12.10
C LYS A 160 -1.10 11.65 -13.47
N LEU A 161 -1.20 12.98 -13.51
CA LEU A 161 -1.21 13.74 -14.75
C LEU A 161 0.10 13.57 -15.54
N ALA A 162 1.24 13.66 -14.86
CA ALA A 162 2.56 13.44 -15.48
C ALA A 162 2.69 12.01 -16.04
N GLU A 163 2.22 11.00 -15.29
CA GLU A 163 2.20 9.61 -15.76
C GLU A 163 1.31 9.44 -16.99
N VAL A 164 0.09 9.98 -16.97
CA VAL A 164 -0.83 9.96 -18.12
C VAL A 164 -0.20 10.62 -19.34
N GLU A 165 0.50 11.74 -19.17
CA GLU A 165 1.21 12.42 -20.26
C GLU A 165 2.31 11.53 -20.86
N THR A 166 3.13 10.88 -20.02
CA THR A 166 4.17 9.96 -20.52
C THR A 166 3.57 8.78 -21.28
N ARG A 167 2.46 8.21 -20.79
CA ARG A 167 1.79 7.06 -21.41
C ARG A 167 1.05 7.42 -22.70
N LYS A 168 0.50 8.64 -22.79
CA LYS A 168 -0.07 9.20 -24.02
C LYS A 168 1.00 9.36 -25.11
N ARG A 169 2.23 9.73 -24.75
CA ARG A 169 3.36 9.83 -25.70
C ARG A 169 3.78 8.45 -26.25
N SER A 170 3.81 7.41 -25.42
CA SER A 170 4.29 6.06 -25.80
C SER A 170 3.21 5.08 -26.28
N GLY A 171 1.92 5.41 -26.14
CA GLY A 171 0.80 4.48 -26.38
C GLY A 171 0.36 4.32 -27.84
N SER A 172 -0.32 3.21 -28.13
CA SER A 172 -1.08 2.97 -29.38
C SER A 172 -2.26 3.95 -29.54
N SER A 173 -2.83 4.11 -30.74
CA SER A 173 -3.89 5.11 -31.00
C SER A 173 -5.13 4.95 -30.11
N VAL A 174 -5.49 3.72 -29.77
CA VAL A 174 -6.61 3.41 -28.85
C VAL A 174 -6.28 3.83 -27.42
N MET A 175 -5.04 3.56 -26.98
CA MET A 175 -4.54 3.91 -25.65
C MET A 175 -4.43 5.42 -25.47
N LYS A 176 -4.04 6.15 -26.53
CA LYS A 176 -4.04 7.63 -26.53
C LYS A 176 -5.42 8.20 -26.23
N LYS A 177 -6.47 7.66 -26.86
CA LYS A 177 -7.86 8.12 -26.66
C LYS A 177 -8.36 7.86 -25.24
N TYR A 178 -7.93 6.77 -24.61
CA TYR A 178 -8.23 6.49 -23.20
C TYR A 178 -7.55 7.51 -22.28
N TYR A 179 -6.24 7.73 -22.46
CA TYR A 179 -5.48 8.67 -21.65
C TYR A 179 -5.88 10.13 -21.85
N GLU A 180 -6.35 10.53 -23.04
CA GLU A 180 -6.92 11.87 -23.25
C GLU A 180 -8.17 12.12 -22.40
N ARG A 181 -9.08 11.14 -22.33
CA ARG A 181 -10.26 11.26 -21.46
C ARG A 181 -9.87 11.34 -20.00
N LYS A 182 -8.88 10.53 -19.59
CA LYS A 182 -8.37 10.50 -18.22
C LYS A 182 -7.62 11.79 -17.84
N GLU A 183 -6.91 12.40 -18.78
CA GLU A 183 -6.24 13.70 -18.60
C GLU A 183 -7.27 14.80 -18.30
N ILE A 184 -8.37 14.84 -19.05
CA ILE A 184 -9.44 15.82 -18.83
C ILE A 184 -10.07 15.66 -17.44
N THR A 185 -10.35 14.43 -17.02
CA THR A 185 -10.92 14.18 -15.68
C THR A 185 -9.94 14.60 -14.58
N LEU A 186 -8.65 14.27 -14.72
CA LEU A 186 -7.63 14.65 -13.73
C LEU A 186 -7.42 16.16 -13.66
N LEU A 187 -7.54 16.88 -14.78
CA LEU A 187 -7.49 18.34 -14.80
C LEU A 187 -8.71 18.97 -14.10
N ALA A 188 -9.90 18.39 -14.26
CA ALA A 188 -11.09 18.81 -13.54
C ALA A 188 -10.92 18.60 -12.02
N ASP A 189 -10.47 17.41 -11.61
CA ASP A 189 -10.19 17.10 -10.20
C ASP A 189 -9.14 18.06 -9.60
N LEU A 190 -8.11 18.43 -10.37
CA LEU A 190 -7.09 19.38 -9.94
C LEU A 190 -7.68 20.79 -9.72
N ALA A 191 -8.57 21.24 -10.61
CA ALA A 191 -9.24 22.52 -10.47
C ALA A 191 -10.18 22.55 -9.25
N ASP A 192 -10.88 21.45 -8.99
CA ASP A 192 -11.73 21.29 -7.80
C ASP A 192 -10.89 21.31 -6.51
N ILE A 193 -9.71 20.68 -6.49
CA ILE A 193 -8.80 20.75 -5.33
C ILE A 193 -8.24 22.16 -5.14
N ASP A 194 -7.78 22.81 -6.21
CA ASP A 194 -7.24 24.16 -6.15
C ASP A 194 -8.30 25.18 -5.68
N SER A 195 -9.57 25.02 -6.07
CA SER A 195 -10.68 25.87 -5.57
C SER A 195 -10.95 25.65 -4.08
N LYS A 196 -11.04 24.40 -3.61
CA LYS A 196 -11.20 24.11 -2.17
C LYS A 196 -10.06 24.64 -1.33
N MET A 197 -8.81 24.53 -1.80
CA MET A 197 -7.67 25.12 -1.11
C MET A 197 -7.79 26.64 -1.01
N ALA A 198 -8.27 27.31 -2.06
CA ALA A 198 -8.48 28.76 -2.05
C ALA A 198 -9.58 29.18 -1.06
N ASP A 199 -10.67 28.41 -0.97
CA ASP A 199 -11.75 28.66 -0.01
C ASP A 199 -11.26 28.52 1.45
N ILE A 200 -10.46 27.49 1.74
CA ILE A 200 -9.88 27.29 3.08
C ILE A 200 -8.85 28.39 3.40
N ASP A 201 -8.01 28.76 2.44
CA ASP A 201 -7.05 29.87 2.62
C ASP A 201 -7.78 31.20 2.91
N LEU A 202 -8.92 31.44 2.25
CA LEU A 202 -9.77 32.61 2.50
C LEU A 202 -10.43 32.57 3.87
N GLN A 203 -10.82 31.39 4.37
CA GLN A 203 -11.35 31.23 5.73
C GLN A 203 -10.26 31.49 6.79
N LEU A 204 -9.05 30.99 6.57
CA LEU A 204 -7.90 31.17 7.46
C LEU A 204 -7.37 32.62 7.45
N ASN A 205 -7.39 33.30 6.30
CA ASN A 205 -6.94 34.68 6.11
C ASN A 205 -8.08 35.71 6.11
N ARG A 206 -9.28 35.35 6.58
CA ARG A 206 -10.38 36.33 6.67
C ARG A 206 -9.90 37.50 7.54
N PRO A 207 -9.86 38.74 7.03
CA PRO A 207 -9.54 39.88 7.87
C PRO A 207 -10.55 39.89 9.00
N GLY A 208 -10.06 39.82 10.25
CA GLY A 208 -10.93 39.85 11.41
C GLY A 208 -11.89 41.04 11.28
N GLU A 209 -13.19 40.81 11.48
CA GLU A 209 -14.14 41.88 11.75
C GLU A 209 -13.67 42.60 13.03
N GLY A 210 -12.78 43.58 12.89
CA GLY A 210 -12.24 44.32 14.03
C GLY A 210 -10.90 45.01 13.83
N GLU A 211 -10.00 44.57 12.95
CA GLU A 211 -8.73 45.28 12.71
C GLU A 211 -8.83 46.14 11.44
N GLY A 212 -9.77 47.08 11.52
CA GLY A 212 -9.77 48.25 10.67
C GLY A 212 -8.55 49.11 10.99
N LEU A 213 -7.81 49.43 9.93
CA LEU A 213 -6.68 50.33 9.85
C LEU A 213 -7.06 51.78 10.28
N SER A 214 -7.44 52.05 11.54
CA SER A 214 -7.72 53.41 12.08
C SER A 214 -8.19 53.44 13.55
N ALA A 215 -7.32 53.11 14.51
CA ALA A 215 -7.37 53.51 15.93
C ALA A 215 -6.24 52.72 16.63
N ASP A 216 -5.05 53.27 16.85
CA ASP A 216 -4.78 54.16 17.96
C ASP A 216 -3.60 55.08 17.61
N VAL A 217 -3.90 56.34 17.30
CA VAL A 217 -3.01 57.45 17.60
C VAL A 217 -3.42 57.91 19.00
N VAL A 218 -2.87 57.29 20.04
CA VAL A 218 -2.85 57.90 21.37
C VAL A 218 -1.71 58.92 21.33
N GLN A 219 -2.09 60.18 21.11
CA GLN A 219 -1.26 61.32 21.51
C GLN A 219 -1.08 61.23 23.03
N ASP A 220 0.14 61.09 23.50
CA ASP A 220 0.48 61.37 24.90
C ASP A 220 0.21 62.86 25.17
N PRO A 221 -0.64 63.24 26.14
CA PRO A 221 -0.49 64.49 26.84
C PRO A 221 0.39 64.20 28.06
N LEU A 222 1.67 64.56 28.00
CA LEU A 222 2.46 64.68 29.23
C LEU A 222 1.92 65.89 30.00
N ASP A 223 1.41 65.59 31.19
CA ASP A 223 0.92 66.51 32.21
C ASP A 223 1.84 67.72 32.41
N ASP A 224 1.25 68.91 32.30
CA ASP A 224 1.75 70.14 32.90
C ASP A 224 0.68 70.65 33.88
N SER A 225 0.97 70.48 35.18
CA SER A 225 0.47 71.29 36.29
C SER A 225 1.22 70.82 37.54
N SER A 226 1.77 71.64 38.44
CA SER A 226 1.83 73.09 38.55
C SER A 226 2.81 73.42 39.69
N GLU A 227 3.37 74.61 39.64
CA GLU A 227 4.24 75.29 40.60
C GLU A 227 3.65 75.47 42.02
N GLU A 228 4.51 76.00 42.91
CA GLU A 228 4.28 76.65 44.23
C GLU A 228 4.36 75.70 45.46
N GLU A 229 5.21 75.87 46.48
CA GLU A 229 6.01 76.97 47.07
C GLU A 229 7.36 76.45 47.61
#